data_AF-A0A414PFM2-F1
#
_entry.id   AF-A0A414PFM2-F1
#
_cell.length_a   1.000
_cell.length_b   1.000
_cell.length_c   1.000
_cell.angle_alpha   90.00
_cell.angle_beta   90.00
_cell.angle_gamma   90.00
#
_symmetry.space_group_name_H-M   'P 1'
#
loop_
_entity.id
_entity.type
_entity.pdbx_description
1 polymer ?
#
loop_
_entity_poly.entity_id
_entity_poly.type
_entity_poly.pdbx_seq_one_letter_code
_entity_poly.pdbx_strand_id
1 'polypeptide(L)'
;MYIEKINGPADVKRLSAGELETLSEEVRGVLLKKLSEHGGHVGPNLGMVEATVALHYVFNSPADKIVYDVSHQSYAHKILTGRKAAFMDAAAYDEVSGYTEPSESEHDFFVIGHTSTSVSLATGLAKARDLKGGTGNVIAVIGDGSLSGGEAFEGLNNAVELGTNFIVIVNDNQMSIAENHGGLYRNLQLLRETDGQAPCNFFTAMGLDYLYVKDGNNVQALIDAFRKVKDIAHPVAVHINTLKGKGYRLAEQQQERFHYSAPFCLETGSPAVDSGNEEDYGDLTARYLLQEMKKDRTVVGITAGTPTVFGFTPERREEAGRQFVDVGIAEEHAVAM
;
A
#
# COMPACT_ATOMS: atom_id res chain seq x y z
N MET A 1 -17.42 20.87 -5.59
CA MET A 1 -16.24 20.01 -5.85
C MET A 1 -16.63 18.88 -6.81
N TYR A 2 -15.72 18.32 -7.60
CA TYR A 2 -16.00 17.12 -8.41
C TYR A 2 -16.33 15.91 -7.53
N ILE A 3 -15.65 15.74 -6.39
CA ILE A 3 -15.86 14.64 -5.43
C ILE A 3 -17.32 14.54 -4.96
N GLU A 4 -18.02 15.66 -4.83
CA GLU A 4 -19.44 15.69 -4.45
C GLU A 4 -20.33 15.02 -5.49
N LYS A 5 -19.91 15.02 -6.76
CA LYS A 5 -20.62 14.43 -7.89
C LYS A 5 -20.25 12.97 -8.15
N ILE A 6 -19.20 12.44 -7.50
CA ILE A 6 -18.78 11.04 -7.65
C ILE A 6 -19.56 10.17 -6.67
N ASN A 7 -20.42 9.28 -7.17
CA ASN A 7 -21.13 8.29 -6.35
C ASN A 7 -20.70 6.86 -6.68
N GLY A 8 -19.86 6.67 -7.70
CA GLY A 8 -19.27 5.39 -8.06
C GLY A 8 -18.28 5.52 -9.22
N PRO A 9 -17.65 4.40 -9.63
CA PRO A 9 -16.65 4.42 -10.72
C PRO A 9 -17.18 4.94 -12.06
N ALA A 10 -18.48 4.77 -12.33
CA ALA A 10 -19.12 5.27 -13.55
C ALA A 10 -19.08 6.80 -13.67
N ASP A 11 -19.06 7.54 -12.56
CA ASP A 11 -18.96 8.99 -12.57
C ASP A 11 -17.53 9.45 -12.83
N VAL A 12 -16.53 8.73 -12.29
CA VAL A 12 -15.10 8.99 -12.53
C VAL A 12 -14.78 8.90 -14.03
N LYS A 13 -15.34 7.91 -14.72
CA LYS A 13 -15.16 7.69 -16.17
C LYS A 13 -15.67 8.83 -17.05
N ARG A 14 -16.53 9.72 -16.54
CA ARG A 14 -17.09 10.85 -17.30
C ARG A 14 -16.20 12.10 -17.26
N LEU A 15 -15.19 12.10 -16.39
CA LEU A 15 -14.28 13.23 -16.25
C LEU A 15 -13.23 13.24 -17.37
N SER A 16 -12.86 14.44 -17.80
CA SER A 16 -11.70 14.70 -18.64
C SER A 16 -10.38 14.61 -17.85
N ALA A 17 -9.25 14.58 -18.54
CA ALA A 17 -7.93 14.49 -17.91
C ALA A 17 -7.68 15.59 -16.84
N GLY A 18 -7.98 16.85 -17.16
CA GLY A 18 -7.83 17.95 -16.20
C GLY A 18 -8.79 17.87 -15.02
N GLU A 19 -9.99 17.33 -15.22
CA GLU A 19 -10.96 17.11 -14.13
C GLU A 19 -10.52 15.96 -13.22
N LEU A 20 -9.81 14.94 -13.74
CA LEU A 20 -9.24 13.85 -12.93
C LEU A 20 -8.07 14.32 -12.07
N GLU A 21 -7.26 15.26 -12.56
CA GLU A 21 -6.23 15.94 -11.77
C GLU A 21 -6.87 16.71 -10.62
N THR A 22 -7.89 17.53 -10.90
CA THR A 22 -8.63 18.25 -9.84
C THR A 22 -9.30 17.28 -8.86
N LEU A 23 -9.90 16.19 -9.33
CA LEU A 23 -10.48 15.16 -8.46
C LEU A 23 -9.42 14.57 -7.52
N SER A 24 -8.21 14.31 -8.01
CA SER A 24 -7.12 13.77 -7.19
C SER A 24 -6.72 14.75 -6.07
N GLU A 25 -6.68 16.05 -6.36
CA GLU A 25 -6.45 17.09 -5.34
C GLU A 25 -7.57 17.15 -4.31
N GLU A 26 -8.83 17.10 -4.75
CA GLU A 26 -9.99 17.11 -3.85
C GLU A 26 -10.05 15.87 -2.95
N VAL A 27 -9.81 14.68 -3.50
CA VAL A 27 -9.73 13.41 -2.74
C VAL A 27 -8.65 13.52 -1.68
N ARG A 28 -7.46 14.03 -2.04
CA ARG A 28 -6.37 14.23 -1.08
C ARG A 28 -6.73 15.21 0.03
N GLY A 29 -7.42 16.31 -0.31
CA GLY A 29 -7.88 17.30 0.66
C GLY A 29 -8.84 16.72 1.70
N VAL A 30 -9.83 15.93 1.27
CA VAL A 30 -10.77 15.30 2.21
C VAL A 30 -10.09 14.23 3.06
N LEU A 31 -9.14 13.47 2.49
CA LEU A 31 -8.35 12.50 3.24
C LEU A 31 -7.56 13.19 4.34
N LEU A 32 -6.80 14.24 4.01
CA LEU A 32 -6.01 14.98 5.00
C LEU A 32 -6.87 15.55 6.12
N LYS A 33 -8.02 16.12 5.78
CA LYS A 33 -8.97 16.64 6.77
C LYS A 33 -9.43 15.51 7.71
N LYS A 34 -9.98 14.42 7.18
CA LYS A 34 -10.40 13.26 7.99
C LYS A 34 -9.27 12.78 8.88
N LEU A 35 -8.11 12.51 8.29
CA LEU A 35 -6.96 11.92 8.99
C LEU A 35 -6.44 12.83 10.11
N SER A 36 -6.51 14.15 9.95
CA SER A 36 -6.12 15.09 10.99
C SER A 36 -7.10 15.16 12.17
N GLU A 37 -8.40 15.01 11.89
CA GLU A 37 -9.46 15.10 12.90
C GLU A 37 -9.70 13.78 13.62
N HIS A 38 -9.54 12.64 12.92
CA HIS A 38 -9.94 11.32 13.38
C HIS A 38 -8.79 10.31 13.47
N GLY A 39 -7.73 10.51 12.69
CA GLY A 39 -6.62 9.57 12.57
C GLY A 39 -6.82 8.52 11.46
N GLY A 40 -5.84 7.64 11.32
CA GLY A 40 -5.82 6.57 10.31
C GLY A 40 -4.49 6.46 9.57
N HIS A 41 -4.48 5.66 8.50
CA HIS A 41 -3.31 5.48 7.64
C HIS A 41 -3.11 6.69 6.71
N VAL A 42 -2.06 7.47 6.93
CA VAL A 42 -1.85 8.75 6.24
C VAL A 42 -1.03 8.56 4.96
N GLY A 43 0.26 8.28 5.10
CA GLY A 43 1.22 8.18 4.01
C GLY A 43 0.80 7.25 2.87
N PRO A 44 0.37 6.02 3.16
CA PRO A 44 -0.07 5.06 2.15
C PRO A 44 -1.25 5.56 1.31
N ASN A 45 -2.26 6.18 1.94
CA ASN A 45 -3.43 6.68 1.21
C ASN A 45 -3.12 7.89 0.35
N LEU A 46 -2.31 8.84 0.85
CA LEU A 46 -1.97 10.06 0.11
C LEU A 46 -1.15 9.76 -1.15
N GLY A 47 -0.25 8.78 -1.08
CA GLY A 47 0.58 8.35 -2.21
C GLY A 47 -0.19 7.59 -3.30
N MET A 48 -1.33 6.98 -2.96
CA MET A 48 -2.08 6.09 -3.85
C MET A 48 -3.27 6.75 -4.56
N VAL A 49 -3.49 8.05 -4.35
CA VAL A 49 -4.67 8.77 -4.88
C VAL A 49 -4.76 8.70 -6.39
N GLU A 50 -3.72 9.13 -7.12
CA GLU A 50 -3.75 9.17 -8.59
C GLU A 50 -3.88 7.76 -9.20
N ALA A 51 -3.15 6.79 -8.65
CA ALA A 51 -3.21 5.40 -9.09
C ALA A 51 -4.62 4.82 -8.89
N THR A 52 -5.29 5.16 -7.78
CA THR A 52 -6.66 4.70 -7.53
C THR A 52 -7.69 5.37 -8.42
N VAL A 53 -7.54 6.67 -8.70
CA VAL A 53 -8.36 7.39 -9.69
C VAL A 53 -8.19 6.76 -11.07
N ALA A 54 -6.95 6.51 -11.50
CA ALA A 54 -6.66 5.88 -12.79
C ALA A 54 -7.20 4.44 -12.88
N LEU A 55 -7.10 3.65 -11.80
CA LEU A 55 -7.68 2.31 -11.73
C LEU A 55 -9.19 2.33 -11.99
N HIS A 56 -9.94 3.18 -11.28
CA HIS A 56 -11.39 3.29 -11.44
C HIS A 56 -11.81 3.95 -12.75
N TYR A 57 -10.93 4.78 -13.33
CA TYR A 57 -11.15 5.34 -14.67
C TYR A 57 -11.01 4.28 -15.77
N VAL A 58 -9.98 3.43 -15.71
CA VAL A 58 -9.67 2.45 -16.77
C VAL A 58 -10.45 1.15 -16.61
N PHE A 59 -10.52 0.60 -15.40
CA PHE A 59 -11.15 -0.69 -15.11
C PHE A 59 -12.60 -0.53 -14.64
N ASN A 60 -13.37 -1.59 -14.76
CA ASN A 60 -14.81 -1.61 -14.54
C ASN A 60 -15.15 -2.35 -13.24
N SER A 61 -14.77 -1.81 -12.09
CA SER A 61 -15.20 -2.34 -10.80
C SER A 61 -16.73 -2.21 -10.64
N PRO A 62 -17.46 -3.24 -10.15
CA PRO A 62 -16.95 -4.49 -9.56
C PRO A 62 -16.86 -5.67 -10.54
N ALA A 63 -17.13 -5.48 -11.84
CA ALA A 63 -16.97 -6.54 -12.83
C ALA A 63 -15.49 -6.99 -12.93
N ASP A 64 -14.59 -6.03 -13.10
CA ASP A 64 -13.15 -6.19 -12.89
C ASP A 64 -12.87 -6.27 -11.37
N LYS A 65 -11.97 -7.17 -10.98
CA LYS A 65 -11.62 -7.43 -9.57
C LYS A 65 -10.35 -6.68 -9.22
N ILE A 66 -10.40 -5.88 -8.15
CA ILE A 66 -9.26 -5.13 -7.62
C ILE A 66 -9.05 -5.57 -6.17
N VAL A 67 -7.92 -6.20 -5.89
CA VAL A 67 -7.55 -6.72 -4.56
C VAL A 67 -6.40 -5.88 -4.02
N TYR A 68 -6.61 -5.17 -2.92
CA TYR A 68 -5.59 -4.34 -2.28
C TYR A 68 -4.86 -5.09 -1.18
N ASP A 69 -3.54 -5.17 -1.25
CA ASP A 69 -2.68 -5.76 -0.21
C ASP A 69 -2.64 -4.89 1.04
N VAL A 70 -2.76 -5.52 2.23
CA VAL A 70 -3.06 -4.89 3.53
C VAL A 70 -4.33 -4.04 3.53
N SER A 71 -4.80 -3.61 2.36
CA SER A 71 -5.91 -2.70 2.05
C SER A 71 -5.93 -1.34 2.77
N HIS A 72 -4.98 -1.04 3.67
CA HIS A 72 -4.86 0.25 4.36
C HIS A 72 -4.68 1.46 3.43
N GLN A 73 -4.27 1.26 2.17
CA GLN A 73 -4.10 2.27 1.12
C GLN A 73 -5.33 2.42 0.20
N SER A 74 -6.52 2.01 0.68
CA SER A 74 -7.76 1.95 -0.10
C SER A 74 -8.75 3.09 0.17
N TYR A 75 -8.40 4.14 0.92
CA TYR A 75 -9.37 5.19 1.28
C TYR A 75 -9.88 5.94 0.04
N ALA A 76 -8.99 6.25 -0.91
CA ALA A 76 -9.40 6.80 -2.20
C ALA A 76 -10.34 5.84 -2.95
N HIS A 77 -10.12 4.53 -2.85
CA HIS A 77 -11.00 3.53 -3.45
C HIS A 77 -12.40 3.60 -2.83
N LYS A 78 -12.49 3.63 -1.48
CA LYS A 78 -13.77 3.75 -0.78
C LYS A 78 -14.53 5.02 -1.16
N ILE A 79 -13.84 6.16 -1.23
CA ILE A 79 -14.42 7.43 -1.67
C ILE A 79 -15.04 7.31 -3.07
N LEU A 80 -14.31 6.71 -4.02
CA LEU A 80 -14.73 6.60 -5.42
C LEU A 80 -15.79 5.51 -5.68
N THR A 81 -16.11 4.68 -4.69
CA THR A 81 -17.10 3.61 -4.76
C THR A 81 -18.28 3.84 -3.82
N GLY A 82 -18.73 5.10 -3.70
CA GLY A 82 -19.97 5.45 -3.02
C GLY A 82 -19.88 5.67 -1.50
N ARG A 83 -18.69 5.52 -0.88
CA ARG A 83 -18.51 5.67 0.58
C ARG A 83 -17.88 6.99 0.98
N LYS A 84 -17.97 8.04 0.14
CA LYS A 84 -17.34 9.36 0.40
C LYS A 84 -17.82 10.04 1.70
N ALA A 85 -19.05 9.75 2.16
CA ALA A 85 -19.59 10.33 3.39
C ALA A 85 -18.68 10.07 4.60
N ALA A 86 -18.13 8.85 4.72
CA ALA A 86 -17.21 8.45 5.78
C ALA A 86 -15.81 9.12 5.72
N PHE A 87 -15.61 10.06 4.79
CA PHE A 87 -14.40 10.87 4.65
C PHE A 87 -14.69 12.37 4.59
N MET A 88 -15.96 12.76 4.48
CA MET A 88 -16.36 14.16 4.35
C MET A 88 -17.20 14.65 5.53
N ASP A 89 -17.92 13.74 6.19
CA ASP A 89 -18.77 14.02 7.35
C ASP A 89 -18.16 13.37 8.61
N ALA A 90 -17.86 14.21 9.60
CA ALA A 90 -17.28 13.77 10.86
C ALA A 90 -18.19 12.81 11.63
N ALA A 91 -19.52 12.92 11.46
CA ALA A 91 -20.47 11.99 12.08
C ALA A 91 -20.41 10.58 11.45
N ALA A 92 -19.86 10.47 10.25
CA ALA A 92 -19.81 9.22 9.48
C ALA A 92 -18.40 8.59 9.42
N TYR A 93 -17.38 9.19 10.05
CA TYR A 93 -15.98 8.74 9.92
C TYR A 93 -15.76 7.27 10.29
N ASP A 94 -16.57 6.75 11.23
CA ASP A 94 -16.52 5.38 11.74
C ASP A 94 -17.51 4.42 11.05
N GLU A 95 -18.26 4.86 10.03
CA GLU A 95 -19.22 4.01 9.33
C GLU A 95 -18.58 2.96 8.42
N VAL A 96 -17.28 3.11 8.09
CA VAL A 96 -16.53 2.19 7.23
C VAL A 96 -15.19 1.82 7.86
N SER A 97 -14.80 0.57 7.66
CA SER A 97 -13.51 0.00 8.05
C SER A 97 -12.35 0.77 7.45
N GLY A 98 -11.21 0.76 8.15
CA GLY A 98 -9.92 1.23 7.63
C GLY A 98 -9.31 0.30 6.56
N TYR A 99 -9.98 -0.80 6.24
CA TYR A 99 -9.55 -1.85 5.32
C TYR A 99 -10.68 -2.18 4.35
N THR A 100 -10.41 -2.83 3.22
CA THR A 100 -11.48 -3.34 2.36
C THR A 100 -12.35 -4.33 3.15
N GLU A 101 -13.67 -4.26 2.95
CA GLU A 101 -14.65 -5.03 3.72
C GLU A 101 -15.82 -5.43 2.80
N PRO A 102 -15.95 -6.72 2.41
CA PRO A 102 -16.99 -7.18 1.50
C PRO A 102 -18.42 -6.93 1.99
N SER A 103 -18.63 -6.86 3.31
CA SER A 103 -19.95 -6.51 3.86
C SER A 103 -20.30 -5.02 3.68
N GLU A 104 -19.33 -4.15 3.39
CA GLU A 104 -19.54 -2.72 3.12
C GLU A 104 -19.78 -2.42 1.64
N SER A 105 -19.21 -3.20 0.73
CA SER A 105 -19.23 -2.86 -0.70
C SER A 105 -18.98 -4.04 -1.63
N GLU A 106 -19.71 -4.09 -2.74
CA GLU A 106 -19.45 -5.04 -3.85
C GLU A 106 -18.10 -4.83 -4.54
N HIS A 107 -17.46 -3.68 -4.30
CA HIS A 107 -16.14 -3.34 -4.81
C HIS A 107 -14.99 -3.96 -3.99
N ASP A 108 -15.31 -4.52 -2.82
CA ASP A 108 -14.35 -5.08 -1.87
C ASP A 108 -14.51 -6.61 -1.84
N PHE A 109 -13.45 -7.37 -2.16
CA PHE A 109 -13.53 -8.83 -2.31
C PHE A 109 -13.06 -9.61 -1.08
N PHE A 110 -12.22 -8.99 -0.24
CA PHE A 110 -11.63 -9.62 0.93
C PHE A 110 -11.45 -8.61 2.06
N VAL A 111 -11.54 -9.10 3.30
CA VAL A 111 -11.06 -8.37 4.49
C VAL A 111 -9.57 -8.65 4.60
N ILE A 112 -8.75 -7.67 4.26
CA ILE A 112 -7.30 -7.82 4.23
C ILE A 112 -6.70 -6.80 5.19
N GLY A 113 -6.04 -7.28 6.24
CA GLY A 113 -5.18 -6.48 7.11
C GLY A 113 -3.75 -7.04 7.20
N HIS A 114 -3.57 -8.34 6.95
CA HIS A 114 -2.25 -8.93 6.80
C HIS A 114 -1.62 -8.53 5.46
N THR A 115 -0.30 -8.56 5.43
CA THR A 115 0.55 -8.22 4.29
C THR A 115 0.72 -9.40 3.35
N SER A 116 1.05 -9.13 2.10
CA SER A 116 1.54 -10.10 1.11
C SER A 116 0.48 -11.05 0.51
N THR A 117 -0.78 -10.98 0.98
CA THR A 117 -1.84 -11.92 0.59
C THR A 117 -2.47 -11.62 -0.77
N SER A 118 -2.38 -10.38 -1.27
CA SER A 118 -3.21 -9.89 -2.40
C SER A 118 -3.00 -10.67 -3.70
N VAL A 119 -1.76 -11.01 -4.03
CA VAL A 119 -1.42 -11.72 -5.26
C VAL A 119 -2.05 -13.12 -5.22
N SER A 120 -1.82 -13.87 -4.14
CA SER A 120 -2.38 -15.21 -3.93
C SER A 120 -3.91 -15.20 -3.96
N LEU A 121 -4.55 -14.29 -3.23
CA LEU A 121 -6.02 -14.14 -3.24
C LEU A 121 -6.55 -13.82 -4.65
N ALA A 122 -5.89 -12.92 -5.36
CA ALA A 122 -6.26 -12.58 -6.73
C ALA A 122 -6.10 -13.77 -7.69
N THR A 123 -5.07 -14.62 -7.53
CA THR A 123 -4.94 -15.83 -8.37
C THR A 123 -6.16 -16.76 -8.22
N GLY A 124 -6.70 -16.87 -7.01
CA GLY A 124 -7.94 -17.60 -6.74
C GLY A 124 -9.15 -17.01 -7.47
N LEU A 125 -9.29 -15.68 -7.47
CA LEU A 125 -10.34 -15.00 -8.23
C LEU A 125 -10.20 -15.21 -9.75
N ALA A 126 -8.98 -15.14 -10.28
CA ALA A 126 -8.71 -15.43 -11.69
C ALA A 126 -9.07 -16.88 -12.06
N LYS A 127 -8.66 -17.85 -11.23
CA LYS A 127 -9.02 -19.25 -11.43
C LYS A 127 -10.53 -19.47 -11.42
N ALA A 128 -11.25 -18.83 -10.48
CA ALA A 128 -12.70 -18.92 -10.39
C ALA A 128 -13.41 -18.27 -11.59
N ARG A 129 -12.92 -17.13 -12.09
CA ARG A 129 -13.41 -16.48 -13.32
C ARG A 129 -13.32 -17.45 -14.50
N ASP A 130 -12.16 -18.05 -14.70
CA ASP A 130 -11.89 -18.92 -15.85
C ASP A 130 -12.72 -20.20 -15.82
N LEU A 131 -12.86 -20.83 -14.64
CA LEU A 131 -13.72 -22.01 -14.47
C LEU A 131 -15.20 -21.74 -14.77
N LYS A 132 -15.64 -20.49 -14.60
CA LYS A 132 -17.00 -20.05 -14.93
C LYS A 132 -17.16 -19.61 -16.38
N GLY A 133 -16.09 -19.67 -17.20
CA GLY A 133 -16.08 -19.13 -18.56
C GLY A 133 -16.27 -17.61 -18.61
N GLY A 134 -15.95 -16.91 -17.51
CA GLY A 134 -16.07 -15.46 -17.42
C GLY A 134 -14.92 -14.73 -18.10
N THR A 135 -15.09 -13.42 -18.25
CA THR A 135 -14.07 -12.50 -18.76
C THR A 135 -13.89 -11.33 -17.78
N GLY A 136 -12.94 -10.45 -18.04
CA GLY A 136 -12.66 -9.28 -17.20
C GLY A 136 -11.31 -9.37 -16.50
N ASN A 137 -10.93 -8.25 -15.88
CA ASN A 137 -9.61 -8.05 -15.32
C ASN A 137 -9.54 -8.51 -13.87
N VAL A 138 -8.47 -9.19 -13.49
CA VAL A 138 -8.15 -9.49 -12.09
C VAL A 138 -6.84 -8.80 -11.75
N ILE A 139 -6.91 -7.89 -10.79
CA ILE A 139 -5.85 -6.93 -10.46
C ILE A 139 -5.49 -7.09 -8.99
N ALA A 140 -4.23 -7.42 -8.70
CA ALA A 140 -3.65 -7.33 -7.36
C ALA A 140 -2.87 -6.01 -7.23
N VAL A 141 -3.14 -5.22 -6.20
CA VAL A 141 -2.40 -4.00 -5.87
C VAL A 141 -1.56 -4.27 -4.63
N ILE A 142 -0.24 -4.29 -4.77
CA ILE A 142 0.70 -4.66 -3.71
C ILE A 142 1.76 -3.58 -3.52
N GLY A 143 2.08 -3.25 -2.26
CA GLY A 143 3.18 -2.32 -1.94
C GLY A 143 4.55 -3.00 -2.02
N ASP A 144 5.61 -2.23 -2.25
CA ASP A 144 6.99 -2.73 -2.25
C ASP A 144 7.40 -3.37 -0.91
N GLY A 145 6.88 -2.86 0.21
CA GLY A 145 7.03 -3.50 1.52
C GLY A 145 6.45 -4.93 1.54
N SER A 146 5.18 -5.08 1.16
CA SER A 146 4.49 -6.37 1.10
C SER A 146 5.09 -7.36 0.11
N LEU A 147 5.82 -6.89 -0.91
CA LEU A 147 6.52 -7.80 -1.83
C LEU A 147 7.64 -8.62 -1.14
N SER A 148 8.09 -8.21 0.05
CA SER A 148 9.11 -8.96 0.81
C SER A 148 8.57 -10.16 1.57
N GLY A 149 7.25 -10.31 1.71
CA GLY A 149 6.67 -11.46 2.39
C GLY A 149 6.64 -12.72 1.55
N GLY A 150 6.84 -13.87 2.21
CA GLY A 150 6.94 -15.18 1.57
C GLY A 150 5.76 -15.47 0.64
N GLU A 151 4.54 -15.21 1.11
CA GLU A 151 3.33 -15.42 0.33
C GLU A 151 3.27 -14.57 -0.95
N ALA A 152 3.86 -13.38 -0.97
CA ALA A 152 3.92 -12.58 -2.20
C ALA A 152 4.81 -13.25 -3.27
N PHE A 153 5.95 -13.85 -2.86
CA PHE A 153 6.80 -14.63 -3.78
C PHE A 153 6.07 -15.86 -4.29
N GLU A 154 5.37 -16.58 -3.42
CA GLU A 154 4.55 -17.74 -3.80
C GLU A 154 3.45 -17.35 -4.78
N GLY A 155 2.73 -16.26 -4.51
CA GLY A 155 1.69 -15.71 -5.37
C GLY A 155 2.21 -15.31 -6.73
N LEU A 156 3.33 -14.58 -6.80
CA LEU A 156 3.96 -14.18 -8.07
C LEU A 156 4.43 -15.40 -8.88
N ASN A 157 5.05 -16.38 -8.23
CA ASN A 157 5.48 -17.62 -8.86
C ASN A 157 4.30 -18.42 -9.46
N ASN A 158 3.17 -18.46 -8.76
CA ASN A 158 1.97 -19.16 -9.25
C ASN A 158 1.15 -18.35 -10.25
N ALA A 159 1.24 -17.01 -10.24
CA ALA A 159 0.48 -16.17 -11.15
C ALA A 159 0.77 -16.48 -12.62
N VAL A 160 2.03 -16.79 -12.96
CA VAL A 160 2.47 -17.10 -14.34
C VAL A 160 1.82 -18.38 -14.88
N GLU A 161 1.58 -19.36 -14.03
CA GLU A 161 0.92 -20.63 -14.40
C GLU A 161 -0.56 -20.47 -14.75
N LEU A 162 -1.17 -19.32 -14.44
CA LEU A 162 -2.58 -19.07 -14.76
C LEU A 162 -2.82 -19.02 -16.27
N GLY A 163 -1.84 -18.56 -17.07
CA GLY A 163 -1.95 -18.51 -18.54
C GLY A 163 -3.14 -17.70 -19.08
N THR A 164 -3.60 -16.71 -18.31
CA THR A 164 -4.81 -15.91 -18.54
C THR A 164 -4.59 -14.48 -18.06
N ASN A 165 -5.60 -13.62 -18.19
CA ASN A 165 -5.57 -12.26 -17.66
C ASN A 165 -5.27 -12.23 -16.16
N PHE A 166 -4.17 -11.56 -15.79
CA PHE A 166 -3.79 -11.26 -14.41
C PHE A 166 -2.86 -10.04 -14.37
N ILE A 167 -3.15 -9.05 -13.54
CA ILE A 167 -2.39 -7.80 -13.48
C ILE A 167 -1.92 -7.58 -12.04
N VAL A 168 -0.62 -7.40 -11.84
CA VAL A 168 -0.04 -7.03 -10.55
C VAL A 168 0.42 -5.58 -10.62
N ILE A 169 -0.25 -4.68 -9.91
CA ILE A 169 0.19 -3.30 -9.73
C ILE A 169 1.10 -3.26 -8.51
N VAL A 170 2.38 -3.01 -8.74
CA VAL A 170 3.39 -2.83 -7.68
C VAL A 170 3.53 -1.35 -7.38
N ASN A 171 3.03 -0.94 -6.22
CA ASN A 171 3.19 0.41 -5.69
C ASN A 171 4.53 0.52 -4.95
N ASP A 172 5.56 0.99 -5.64
CA ASP A 172 6.89 1.22 -5.07
C ASP A 172 7.01 2.67 -4.60
N ASN A 173 6.99 2.85 -3.28
CA ASN A 173 7.24 4.14 -2.63
C ASN A 173 8.50 4.11 -1.74
N GLN A 174 9.28 3.04 -1.86
CA GLN A 174 10.54 2.80 -1.17
C GLN A 174 10.44 2.65 0.35
N MET A 175 9.24 2.39 0.89
CA MET A 175 8.99 2.26 2.32
C MET A 175 8.00 1.15 2.67
N SER A 176 8.25 0.46 3.77
CA SER A 176 7.25 -0.35 4.48
C SER A 176 6.52 0.55 5.51
N ILE A 177 6.54 0.20 6.79
CA ILE A 177 6.29 1.17 7.87
C ILE A 177 7.57 1.97 8.09
N ALA A 178 8.65 1.26 8.46
CA ALA A 178 10.02 1.73 8.50
C ALA A 178 10.73 1.48 7.16
N GLU A 179 12.05 1.67 7.13
CA GLU A 179 12.88 1.38 5.97
C GLU A 179 12.78 -0.08 5.51
N ASN A 180 12.97 -0.29 4.22
CA ASN A 180 12.88 -1.61 3.62
C ASN A 180 14.17 -2.44 3.83
N HIS A 181 14.02 -3.74 4.15
CA HIS A 181 15.13 -4.66 4.39
C HIS A 181 15.10 -5.87 3.46
N GLY A 182 16.18 -6.10 2.69
CA GLY A 182 16.30 -7.30 1.86
C GLY A 182 16.92 -7.07 0.49
N GLY A 183 17.23 -8.16 -0.21
CA GLY A 183 17.88 -8.13 -1.53
C GLY A 183 16.98 -7.60 -2.66
N LEU A 184 15.66 -7.78 -2.53
CA LEU A 184 14.65 -7.35 -3.52
C LEU A 184 14.73 -5.85 -3.80
N TYR A 185 14.91 -5.03 -2.77
CA TYR A 185 14.87 -3.58 -2.89
C TYR A 185 16.01 -3.00 -3.72
N ARG A 186 17.17 -3.67 -3.78
CA ARG A 186 18.24 -3.32 -4.72
C ARG A 186 17.81 -3.52 -6.17
N ASN A 187 17.00 -4.54 -6.45
CA ASN A 187 16.47 -4.77 -7.78
C ASN A 187 15.42 -3.73 -8.15
N LEU A 188 14.48 -3.43 -7.24
CA LEU A 188 13.49 -2.37 -7.44
C LEU A 188 14.18 -1.02 -7.69
N GLN A 189 15.22 -0.68 -6.91
CA GLN A 189 16.04 0.50 -7.14
C GLN A 189 16.68 0.52 -8.53
N LEU A 190 17.33 -0.58 -8.94
CA LEU A 190 17.93 -0.67 -10.28
C LEU A 190 16.88 -0.50 -11.38
N LEU A 191 15.68 -1.06 -11.21
CA LEU A 191 14.57 -0.86 -12.15
C LEU A 191 14.16 0.60 -12.22
N ARG A 192 14.09 1.33 -11.11
CA ARG A 192 13.79 2.78 -11.11
C ARG A 192 14.88 3.59 -11.80
N GLU A 193 16.14 3.29 -11.51
CA GLU A 193 17.32 4.00 -12.07
C GLU A 193 17.50 3.76 -13.58
N THR A 194 16.99 2.64 -14.09
CA THR A 194 17.11 2.25 -15.51
C THR A 194 15.81 2.42 -16.29
N ASP A 195 14.81 3.14 -15.74
CA ASP A 195 13.49 3.31 -16.35
C ASP A 195 12.87 1.95 -16.79
N GLY A 196 13.01 0.94 -15.93
CA GLY A 196 12.51 -0.42 -16.11
C GLY A 196 13.36 -1.34 -16.98
N GLN A 197 14.52 -0.90 -17.46
CA GLN A 197 15.36 -1.64 -18.41
C GLN A 197 16.46 -2.50 -17.77
N ALA A 198 16.38 -2.76 -16.46
CA ALA A 198 17.36 -3.58 -15.76
C ALA A 198 17.43 -4.99 -16.37
N PRO A 199 18.63 -5.52 -16.71
CA PRO A 199 18.76 -6.82 -17.37
C PRO A 199 18.34 -7.99 -16.46
N CYS A 200 18.51 -7.85 -15.15
CA CYS A 200 18.06 -8.84 -14.17
C CYS A 200 16.75 -8.37 -13.53
N ASN A 201 15.67 -8.24 -14.30
CA ASN A 201 14.38 -7.80 -13.76
C ASN A 201 13.70 -8.94 -12.98
N PHE A 202 13.41 -8.69 -11.70
CA PHE A 202 12.80 -9.65 -10.78
C PHE A 202 11.48 -10.24 -11.31
N PHE A 203 10.61 -9.42 -11.89
CA PHE A 203 9.30 -9.84 -12.38
C PHE A 203 9.43 -10.68 -13.66
N THR A 204 10.26 -10.26 -14.60
CA THR A 204 10.47 -11.02 -15.85
C THR A 204 11.22 -12.32 -15.60
N ALA A 205 12.09 -12.37 -14.57
CA ALA A 205 12.76 -13.61 -14.17
C ALA A 205 11.76 -14.67 -13.67
N MET A 206 10.61 -14.25 -13.13
CA MET A 206 9.50 -15.15 -12.78
C MET A 206 8.58 -15.48 -13.96
N GLY A 207 8.70 -14.77 -15.09
CA GLY A 207 7.90 -15.00 -16.30
C GLY A 207 6.72 -14.05 -16.50
N LEU A 208 6.60 -12.97 -15.71
CA LEU A 208 5.61 -11.92 -15.94
C LEU A 208 6.10 -10.97 -17.03
N ASP A 209 5.17 -10.47 -17.84
CA ASP A 209 5.41 -9.23 -18.59
C ASP A 209 5.64 -8.08 -17.61
N TYR A 210 6.35 -7.04 -18.04
CA TYR A 210 6.71 -5.94 -17.16
C TYR A 210 6.53 -4.57 -17.82
N LEU A 211 5.87 -3.67 -17.10
CA LEU A 211 5.67 -2.28 -17.47
C LEU A 211 6.06 -1.37 -16.30
N TYR A 212 6.98 -0.44 -16.53
CA TYR A 212 7.38 0.56 -15.54
C TYR A 212 6.72 1.91 -15.79
N VAL A 213 6.28 2.57 -14.71
CA VAL A 213 5.73 3.93 -14.71
C VAL A 213 6.52 4.76 -13.71
N LYS A 214 7.42 5.60 -14.24
CA LYS A 214 8.29 6.48 -13.45
C LYS A 214 7.52 7.48 -12.60
N ASP A 215 6.46 8.05 -13.18
CA ASP A 215 5.63 9.09 -12.56
C ASP A 215 4.32 8.49 -12.03
N GLY A 216 4.40 7.69 -10.96
CA GLY A 216 3.24 7.03 -10.35
C GLY A 216 2.26 7.96 -9.62
N ASN A 217 2.57 9.26 -9.55
CA ASN A 217 1.63 10.31 -9.10
C ASN A 217 1.18 11.23 -10.24
N ASN A 218 1.27 10.77 -11.49
CA ASN A 218 0.68 11.42 -12.65
C ASN A 218 -0.50 10.58 -13.17
N VAL A 219 -1.73 11.08 -12.99
CA VAL A 219 -2.95 10.34 -13.32
C VAL A 219 -3.02 9.97 -14.82
N GLN A 220 -2.54 10.84 -15.72
CA GLN A 220 -2.55 10.56 -17.14
C GLN A 220 -1.55 9.46 -17.52
N ALA A 221 -0.33 9.51 -16.98
CA ALA A 221 0.69 8.48 -17.19
C ALA A 221 0.20 7.10 -16.70
N LEU A 222 -0.49 7.07 -15.57
CA LEU A 222 -1.11 5.86 -15.03
C LEU A 222 -2.26 5.36 -15.90
N ILE A 223 -3.14 6.23 -16.38
CA ILE A 223 -4.22 5.87 -17.32
C ILE A 223 -3.64 5.24 -18.59
N ASP A 224 -2.59 5.84 -19.14
CA ASP A 224 -1.94 5.34 -20.35
C ASP A 224 -1.30 3.96 -20.12
N ALA A 225 -0.67 3.75 -18.96
CA ALA A 225 -0.11 2.46 -18.57
C ALA A 225 -1.19 1.40 -18.37
N PHE A 226 -2.24 1.72 -17.60
CA PHE A 226 -3.32 0.79 -17.30
C PHE A 226 -4.13 0.42 -18.55
N ARG A 227 -4.31 1.35 -19.51
CA ARG A 227 -4.94 1.03 -20.81
C ARG A 227 -4.12 0.04 -21.64
N LYS A 228 -2.79 0.05 -21.55
CA LYS A 228 -1.93 -0.91 -22.26
C LYS A 228 -2.08 -2.34 -21.75
N VAL A 229 -2.32 -2.50 -20.44
CA VAL A 229 -2.47 -3.82 -19.81
C VAL A 229 -3.92 -4.25 -19.61
N LYS A 230 -4.88 -3.35 -19.85
CA LYS A 230 -6.29 -3.69 -19.77
C LYS A 230 -6.61 -4.79 -20.79
N ASP A 231 -7.30 -5.82 -20.31
CA ASP A 231 -7.72 -6.99 -21.08
C ASP A 231 -6.55 -7.82 -21.66
N ILE A 232 -5.34 -7.68 -21.09
CA ILE A 232 -4.18 -8.53 -21.42
C ILE A 232 -4.51 -10.00 -21.17
N ALA A 233 -4.02 -10.90 -22.02
CA ALA A 233 -4.36 -12.31 -21.98
C ALA A 233 -3.42 -13.16 -21.10
N HIS A 234 -2.43 -12.53 -20.47
CA HIS A 234 -1.40 -13.19 -19.68
C HIS A 234 -0.94 -12.32 -18.49
N PRO A 235 -0.22 -12.90 -17.51
CA PRO A 235 0.24 -12.18 -16.33
C PRO A 235 1.23 -11.05 -16.61
N VAL A 236 1.00 -9.89 -16.00
CA VAL A 236 1.86 -8.69 -16.12
C VAL A 236 2.04 -7.99 -14.78
N ALA A 237 3.27 -7.51 -14.52
CA ALA A 237 3.58 -6.59 -13.44
C ALA A 237 3.66 -5.16 -13.97
N VAL A 238 2.83 -4.26 -13.43
CA VAL A 238 2.92 -2.82 -13.64
C VAL A 238 3.54 -2.19 -12.39
N HIS A 239 4.80 -1.81 -12.51
CA HIS A 239 5.57 -1.20 -11.43
C HIS A 239 5.44 0.32 -11.50
N ILE A 240 4.73 0.90 -10.53
CA ILE A 240 4.51 2.34 -10.42
C ILE A 240 5.39 2.91 -9.30
N ASN A 241 6.06 4.02 -9.57
CA ASN A 241 6.91 4.70 -8.59
C ASN A 241 6.16 5.91 -7.99
N THR A 242 5.79 5.83 -6.71
CA THR A 242 4.97 6.85 -6.03
C THR A 242 5.70 7.52 -4.87
N LEU A 243 5.19 8.66 -4.41
CA LEU A 243 5.66 9.35 -3.21
C LEU A 243 4.73 9.06 -2.03
N LYS A 244 5.20 8.32 -1.03
CA LYS A 244 4.46 8.12 0.22
C LYS A 244 4.24 9.46 0.91
N GLY A 245 2.99 9.74 1.31
CA GLY A 245 2.61 11.03 1.91
C GLY A 245 2.34 12.16 0.92
N LYS A 246 2.29 11.88 -0.39
CA LYS A 246 2.15 12.89 -1.45
C LYS A 246 1.15 14.00 -1.14
N GLY A 247 1.62 15.24 -1.22
CA GLY A 247 0.83 16.46 -1.04
C GLY A 247 0.64 16.88 0.41
N TYR A 248 1.28 16.20 1.36
CA TYR A 248 1.45 16.69 2.73
C TYR A 248 2.92 16.63 3.14
N ARG A 249 3.57 17.80 3.11
CA ARG A 249 5.02 17.96 3.31
C ARG A 249 5.57 17.21 4.54
N LEU A 250 4.85 17.22 5.67
CA LEU A 250 5.32 16.51 6.87
C LEU A 250 5.29 15.00 6.70
N ALA A 251 4.28 14.44 6.02
CA ALA A 251 4.23 13.01 5.71
C ALA A 251 5.25 12.60 4.63
N GLU A 252 5.58 13.49 3.69
CA GLU A 252 6.65 13.24 2.71
C GLU A 252 8.03 13.20 3.38
N GLN A 253 8.26 14.02 4.42
CA GLN A 253 9.53 14.12 5.13
C GLN A 253 9.69 13.09 6.27
N GLN A 254 8.59 12.67 6.89
CA GLN A 254 8.56 11.80 8.07
C GLN A 254 7.67 10.58 7.79
N GLN A 255 8.03 9.79 6.78
CA GLN A 255 7.20 8.72 6.23
C GLN A 255 6.87 7.59 7.22
N GLU A 256 7.76 7.29 8.17
CA GLU A 256 7.50 6.32 9.25
C GLU A 256 6.47 6.89 10.24
N ARG A 257 6.68 8.13 10.71
CA ARG A 257 5.78 8.80 11.67
C ARG A 257 4.36 9.00 11.15
N PHE A 258 4.23 9.27 9.85
CA PHE A 258 2.95 9.43 9.16
C PHE A 258 2.54 8.18 8.39
N HIS A 259 3.06 6.98 8.70
CA HIS A 259 2.45 5.77 8.16
C HIS A 259 1.01 5.64 8.67
N TYR A 260 0.84 5.73 10.00
CA TYR A 260 -0.42 5.86 10.71
C TYR A 260 -0.30 7.01 11.71
N SER A 261 -1.36 7.78 11.91
CA SER A 261 -1.39 8.77 13.00
C SER A 261 -2.75 8.79 13.69
N ALA A 262 -2.73 8.95 15.01
CA ALA A 262 -3.85 9.51 15.76
C ALA A 262 -4.13 10.96 15.30
N PRO A 263 -5.26 11.58 15.69
CA PRO A 263 -5.57 12.97 15.36
C PRO A 263 -4.38 13.91 15.58
N PHE A 264 -4.15 14.83 14.65
CA PHE A 264 -2.98 15.70 14.63
C PHE A 264 -3.31 17.08 14.05
N CYS A 265 -2.55 18.10 14.44
CA CYS A 265 -2.65 19.43 13.87
C CYS A 265 -2.04 19.44 12.46
N LEU A 266 -2.83 19.79 11.44
CA LEU A 266 -2.36 19.82 10.04
C LEU A 266 -1.12 20.69 9.82
N GLU A 267 -1.05 21.86 10.48
CA GLU A 267 0.03 22.82 10.27
C GLU A 267 1.37 22.34 10.85
N THR A 268 1.33 21.71 12.03
CA THR A 268 2.54 21.38 12.81
C THR A 268 2.88 19.89 12.78
N GLY A 269 1.91 19.02 12.48
CA GLY A 269 2.04 17.57 12.58
C GLY A 269 1.99 17.04 14.01
N SER A 270 1.86 17.91 15.02
CA SER A 270 1.81 17.52 16.42
C SER A 270 0.51 16.78 16.74
N PRO A 271 0.52 15.78 17.64
CA PRO A 271 -0.69 15.13 18.13
C PRO A 271 -1.72 16.18 18.62
N ALA A 272 -2.97 16.01 18.23
CA ALA A 272 -4.08 16.86 18.68
C ALA A 272 -4.61 16.42 20.05
N VAL A 273 -4.26 15.21 20.48
CA VAL A 273 -4.59 14.64 21.77
C VAL A 273 -3.28 14.33 22.49
N ASP A 274 -3.16 14.79 23.73
CA ASP A 274 -2.06 14.41 24.62
C ASP A 274 -2.37 13.01 25.17
N SER A 275 -1.58 12.02 24.77
CA SER A 275 -1.68 10.66 25.29
C SER A 275 -1.08 10.52 26.70
N GLY A 276 -0.55 11.61 27.27
CA GLY A 276 0.18 11.59 28.53
C GLY A 276 1.54 10.90 28.40
N ASN A 277 2.32 10.96 29.49
CA ASN A 277 3.58 10.22 29.65
C ASN A 277 3.35 8.92 30.43
N GLU A 278 2.34 8.14 30.02
CA GLU A 278 2.11 6.83 30.63
C GLU A 278 3.16 5.83 30.15
N GLU A 279 3.62 4.99 31.07
CA GLU A 279 4.59 3.94 30.75
C GLU A 279 3.92 2.87 29.89
N ASP A 280 4.43 2.63 28.68
CA ASP A 280 3.91 1.62 27.77
C ASP A 280 4.79 0.36 27.72
N TYR A 281 4.18 -0.77 27.35
CA TYR A 281 4.87 -2.06 27.29
C TYR A 281 6.00 -2.09 26.26
N GLY A 282 5.91 -1.33 25.17
CA GLY A 282 6.96 -1.23 24.17
C GLY A 282 8.20 -0.55 24.77
N ASP A 283 8.01 0.57 25.47
CA ASP A 283 9.08 1.28 26.16
C ASP A 283 9.77 0.43 27.21
N LEU A 284 8.99 -0.24 28.07
CA LEU A 284 9.49 -1.17 29.07
C LEU A 284 10.31 -2.31 28.44
N THR A 285 9.78 -2.91 27.37
CA THR A 285 10.43 -4.01 26.64
C THR A 285 11.75 -3.56 26.03
N ALA A 286 11.77 -2.42 25.33
CA ALA A 286 12.98 -1.89 24.71
C ALA A 286 14.05 -1.54 25.74
N ARG A 287 13.69 -0.87 26.85
CA ARG A 287 14.64 -0.55 27.93
C ARG A 287 15.26 -1.82 28.52
N TYR A 288 14.45 -2.83 28.79
CA TYR A 288 14.94 -4.11 29.30
C TYR A 288 15.89 -4.79 28.31
N LEU A 289 15.48 -4.92 27.04
CA LEU A 289 16.30 -5.57 26.01
C LEU A 289 17.63 -4.84 25.78
N LEU A 290 17.63 -3.50 25.70
CA LEU A 290 18.87 -2.72 25.57
C LEU A 290 19.80 -2.88 26.77
N GLN A 291 19.25 -3.01 27.98
CA GLN A 291 20.05 -3.28 29.17
C GLN A 291 20.68 -4.68 29.12
N GLU A 292 19.95 -5.69 28.66
CA GLU A 292 20.47 -7.06 28.54
C GLU A 292 21.48 -7.19 27.39
N MET A 293 21.24 -6.54 26.25
CA MET A 293 22.19 -6.49 25.12
C MET A 293 23.55 -5.90 25.52
N LYS A 294 23.58 -4.91 26.42
CA LYS A 294 24.83 -4.34 26.95
C LYS A 294 25.63 -5.33 27.81
N LYS A 295 24.95 -6.28 28.46
CA LYS A 295 25.57 -7.29 29.32
C LYS A 295 26.00 -8.53 28.55
N ASP A 296 25.21 -8.91 27.55
CA ASP A 296 25.38 -10.15 26.80
C ASP A 296 25.28 -9.89 25.29
N ARG A 297 26.39 -10.16 24.58
CA ARG A 297 26.50 -9.99 23.13
C ARG A 297 25.73 -11.04 22.32
N THR A 298 25.18 -12.06 22.97
CA THR A 298 24.39 -13.13 22.34
C THR A 298 22.90 -12.81 22.31
N VAL A 299 22.45 -11.78 23.03
CA VAL A 299 21.05 -11.32 23.00
C VAL A 299 20.80 -10.57 21.70
N VAL A 300 19.70 -10.90 21.01
CA VAL A 300 19.27 -10.26 19.76
C VAL A 300 17.79 -9.88 19.86
N GLY A 301 17.44 -8.68 19.42
CA GLY A 301 16.07 -8.25 19.18
C GLY A 301 15.74 -8.43 17.70
N ILE A 302 14.71 -9.22 17.40
CA ILE A 302 14.29 -9.55 16.05
C ILE A 302 12.88 -9.02 15.83
N THR A 303 12.64 -8.40 14.68
CA THR A 303 11.32 -7.90 14.27
C THR A 303 11.04 -8.16 12.80
N ALA A 304 9.76 -8.19 12.45
CA ALA A 304 9.29 -8.26 11.07
C ALA A 304 8.62 -6.92 10.69
N GLY A 305 9.40 -5.95 10.21
CA GLY A 305 8.92 -4.69 9.62
C GLY A 305 8.20 -3.71 10.55
N THR A 306 8.09 -4.03 11.85
CA THR A 306 7.33 -3.27 12.86
C THR A 306 8.15 -2.96 14.12
N PRO A 307 9.34 -2.33 13.98
CA PRO A 307 10.29 -2.15 15.09
C PRO A 307 9.72 -1.40 16.31
N THR A 308 8.83 -0.44 16.07
CA THR A 308 8.26 0.40 17.12
C THR A 308 7.24 -0.33 18.00
N VAL A 309 6.67 -1.47 17.56
CA VAL A 309 5.66 -2.23 18.32
C VAL A 309 6.21 -2.75 19.65
N PHE A 310 7.50 -3.04 19.73
CA PHE A 310 8.19 -3.41 20.96
C PHE A 310 9.23 -2.36 21.40
N GLY A 311 9.01 -1.11 20.96
CA GLY A 311 9.67 0.08 21.47
C GLY A 311 11.02 0.43 20.83
N PHE A 312 11.40 -0.15 19.70
CA PHE A 312 12.65 0.18 19.01
C PHE A 312 12.46 1.35 18.03
N THR A 313 12.66 2.57 18.54
CA THR A 313 12.74 3.80 17.74
C THR A 313 14.03 3.81 16.89
N PRO A 314 14.18 4.72 15.90
CA PRO A 314 15.43 4.88 15.16
C PRO A 314 16.67 4.97 16.07
N GLU A 315 16.60 5.73 17.15
CA GLU A 315 17.72 5.93 18.09
C GLU A 315 18.05 4.64 18.85
N ARG A 316 17.04 3.86 19.23
CA ARG A 316 17.22 2.58 19.94
C ARG A 316 17.75 1.48 19.02
N ARG A 317 17.36 1.51 17.75
CA ARG A 317 17.94 0.65 16.71
C ARG A 317 19.43 0.95 16.54
N GLU A 318 19.80 2.22 16.51
CA GLU A 318 21.21 2.64 16.47
C GLU A 318 21.97 2.19 17.72
N GLU A 319 21.39 2.35 18.92
CA GLU A 319 21.99 1.89 20.19
C GLU A 319 22.22 0.37 20.22
N ALA A 320 21.27 -0.43 19.74
CA ALA A 320 21.38 -1.88 19.68
C ALA A 320 22.36 -2.38 18.61
N GLY A 321 22.55 -1.59 17.54
CA GLY A 321 23.48 -1.90 16.45
C GLY A 321 23.27 -3.30 15.89
N ARG A 322 24.33 -4.12 15.89
CA ARG A 322 24.29 -5.48 15.31
C ARG A 322 23.40 -6.48 16.06
N GLN A 323 22.94 -6.15 17.26
CA GLN A 323 22.05 -6.98 18.07
C GLN A 323 20.57 -6.70 17.78
N PHE A 324 20.28 -5.81 16.83
CA PHE A 324 18.95 -5.58 16.30
C PHE A 324 18.87 -6.08 14.85
N VAL A 325 17.84 -6.86 14.56
CA VAL A 325 17.58 -7.42 13.24
C VAL A 325 16.13 -7.14 12.85
N ASP A 326 15.94 -6.48 11.70
CA ASP A 326 14.66 -6.38 11.03
C ASP A 326 14.72 -7.23 9.76
N VAL A 327 13.83 -8.21 9.65
CA VAL A 327 13.77 -9.11 8.50
C VAL A 327 12.84 -8.61 7.39
N GLY A 328 12.29 -7.41 7.53
CA GLY A 328 11.20 -6.93 6.68
C GLY A 328 9.89 -7.66 7.01
N ILE A 329 8.96 -7.70 6.06
CA ILE A 329 7.65 -8.32 6.26
C ILE A 329 7.77 -9.83 6.05
N ALA A 330 8.47 -10.53 6.95
CA ALA A 330 8.80 -11.95 6.80
C ALA A 330 8.79 -12.69 8.14
N GLU A 331 7.62 -12.78 8.77
CA GLU A 331 7.43 -13.39 10.09
C GLU A 331 7.90 -14.84 10.14
N GLU A 332 7.68 -15.64 9.09
CA GLU A 332 8.14 -17.03 9.04
C GLU A 332 9.67 -17.11 9.03
N HIS A 333 10.33 -16.17 8.35
CA HIS A 333 11.79 -16.06 8.35
C HIS A 333 12.32 -15.61 9.72
N ALA A 334 11.66 -14.63 10.35
CA ALA A 334 12.03 -14.13 11.68
C ALA A 334 12.06 -15.26 12.72
N VAL A 335 11.08 -16.17 12.66
CA VAL A 335 10.98 -17.29 13.60
C VAL A 335 11.98 -18.41 13.30
N ALA A 336 12.32 -18.63 12.03
CA ALA A 336 13.18 -19.72 11.60
C ALA A 336 14.70 -19.43 11.68
N MET A 337 15.09 -18.16 11.66
CA MET A 337 16.48 -17.69 11.75
C MET A 337 17.13 -18.02 13.10
#